data_AF-A0A953ULM6-F1
#
_entry.id   AF-A0A953ULM6-F1
#
_cell.length_a   1.000
_cell.length_b   1.000
_cell.length_c   1.000
_cell.angle_alpha   90.00
_cell.angle_beta   90.00
_cell.angle_gamma   90.00
#
_symmetry.space_group_name_H-M   'P 1'
#
loop_
_entity.id
_entity.type
_entity.pdbx_description
1 polymer ?
#
loop_
_entity_poly.entity_id
_entity_poly.type
_entity_poly.pdbx_seq_one_letter_code
_entity_poly.pdbx_strand_id
1 'polypeptide(L)'
;MSFWRQEVVHFALSHETRLHIEEQRAWIQREPRNARPYYNLAQLYRIEGRHEEALGLLLEAVRLNDGLWEAHVSLAEVYAVREDYRAAWRHARTAERGGNSSASDLLKRYGLPE
;
A
#
# COMPACT_ATOMS: atom_id res chain seq x y z
N MET A 1 4.75 23.87 -18.21
CA MET A 1 5.33 23.00 -17.17
C MET A 1 6.83 22.88 -17.44
N SER A 2 7.67 23.20 -16.45
CA SER A 2 9.12 23.36 -16.63
C SER A 2 9.82 22.06 -17.04
N PHE A 3 10.69 22.13 -18.05
CA PHE A 3 11.62 21.08 -18.52
C PHE A 3 12.24 20.27 -17.37
N TRP A 4 12.65 20.97 -16.31
CA TRP A 4 13.24 20.38 -15.10
C TRP A 4 12.33 19.39 -14.35
N ARG A 5 11.00 19.60 -14.39
CA ARG A 5 10.03 18.73 -13.71
C ARG A 5 9.80 17.42 -14.47
N GLN A 6 9.80 17.45 -15.81
CA GLN A 6 9.47 16.29 -16.64
C GLN A 6 10.68 15.43 -17.01
N GLU A 7 11.83 16.04 -17.31
CA GLU A 7 12.99 15.27 -17.82
C GLU A 7 14.05 14.95 -16.79
N VAL A 8 14.13 15.70 -15.69
CA VAL A 8 15.17 15.49 -14.67
C VAL A 8 14.56 14.89 -13.42
N VAL A 9 13.60 15.59 -12.80
CA VAL A 9 12.99 15.13 -11.54
C VAL A 9 12.09 13.90 -11.78
N HIS A 10 11.18 13.95 -12.74
CA HIS A 10 10.32 12.80 -13.02
C HIS A 10 11.11 11.61 -13.56
N PHE A 11 12.14 11.82 -14.39
CA PHE A 11 13.00 10.74 -14.86
C PHE A 11 13.82 10.10 -13.73
N ALA A 12 14.44 10.90 -12.85
CA ALA A 12 15.19 10.39 -11.70
C ALA A 12 14.27 9.63 -10.73
N LEU A 13 13.12 10.20 -10.38
CA LEU A 13 12.10 9.53 -9.57
C LEU A 13 11.60 8.24 -10.23
N SER A 14 11.39 8.24 -11.55
CA SER A 14 10.97 7.05 -12.30
C SER A 14 12.07 5.98 -12.35
N HIS A 15 13.33 6.39 -12.52
CA HIS A 15 14.46 5.48 -12.56
C HIS A 15 14.69 4.82 -11.21
N GLU A 16 14.69 5.60 -10.13
CA GLU A 16 14.80 5.11 -8.76
C GLU A 16 13.62 4.20 -8.43
N THR A 17 12.38 4.61 -8.73
CA THR A 17 11.18 3.77 -8.51
C THR A 17 11.29 2.42 -9.20
N ARG A 18 11.72 2.41 -10.47
CA ARG A 18 11.94 1.17 -11.23
C ARG A 18 13.00 0.26 -10.60
N LEU A 19 14.12 0.82 -10.12
CA LEU A 19 15.15 0.04 -9.42
C LEU A 19 14.61 -0.60 -8.14
N HIS A 20 13.86 0.17 -7.34
CA HIS A 20 13.25 -0.35 -6.11
C HIS A 20 12.20 -1.44 -6.41
N ILE A 21 11.44 -1.32 -7.51
CA ILE A 21 10.51 -2.37 -7.96
C ILE A 21 11.26 -3.67 -8.24
N GLU A 22 12.35 -3.62 -8.99
CA GLU A 22 13.16 -4.80 -9.30
C GLU A 22 13.77 -5.41 -8.03
N GLU A 23 14.22 -4.58 -7.09
CA GLU A 23 14.71 -5.04 -5.79
C GLU A 23 13.63 -5.80 -5.00
N GLN A 24 12.41 -5.24 -4.90
CA GLN A 24 11.33 -5.92 -4.18
C GLN A 24 10.91 -7.22 -4.89
N ARG A 25 10.92 -7.27 -6.22
CA ARG A 25 10.66 -8.50 -6.98
C ARG A 25 11.72 -9.57 -6.72
N ALA A 26 13.00 -9.19 -6.66
CA ALA A 26 14.08 -10.11 -6.33
C ALA A 26 13.93 -10.67 -4.90
N TRP A 27 13.54 -9.83 -3.94
CA TRP A 27 13.20 -10.29 -2.59
C TRP A 27 12.04 -11.27 -2.57
N ILE A 28 10.97 -11.03 -3.34
CA ILE A 28 9.84 -11.96 -3.48
C ILE A 28 10.31 -13.30 -4.06
N GLN A 29 11.19 -13.30 -5.06
CA GLN A 29 11.71 -14.54 -5.63
C GLN A 29 12.55 -15.34 -4.61
N ARG A 30 13.36 -14.65 -3.81
CA ARG A 30 14.22 -15.28 -2.79
C ARG A 30 13.44 -15.76 -1.57
N GLU A 31 12.47 -14.96 -1.13
CA GLU A 31 11.68 -15.18 0.08
C GLU A 31 10.18 -14.99 -0.20
N PRO A 32 9.55 -15.91 -0.95
CA PRO A 32 8.15 -15.74 -1.40
C PRO A 32 7.13 -15.71 -0.26
N ARG A 33 7.52 -16.12 0.95
CA ARG A 33 6.69 -16.09 2.17
C ARG A 33 6.91 -14.87 3.04
N ASN A 34 7.86 -14.00 2.70
CA ASN A 34 8.08 -12.75 3.40
C ASN A 34 7.04 -11.72 2.93
N ALA A 35 6.18 -11.24 3.84
CA ALA A 35 5.11 -10.30 3.50
C ALA A 35 5.62 -8.87 3.17
N ARG A 36 6.80 -8.48 3.70
CA ARG A 36 7.30 -7.10 3.63
C ARG A 36 7.58 -6.64 2.19
N PRO A 37 8.23 -7.43 1.31
CA PRO A 37 8.43 -7.06 -0.09
C PRO A 37 7.13 -6.85 -0.88
N TYR A 38 6.07 -7.63 -0.61
CA TYR A 38 4.77 -7.45 -1.26
C TYR A 38 4.15 -6.11 -0.86
N TYR A 39 4.17 -5.76 0.43
CA TYR A 39 3.72 -4.44 0.91
C TYR A 39 4.53 -3.30 0.27
N ASN A 40 5.86 -3.39 0.29
CA ASN A 40 6.74 -2.35 -0.28
C ASN A 40 6.48 -2.19 -1.79
N LEU A 41 6.35 -3.29 -2.52
CA LEU A 41 6.04 -3.26 -3.95
C LEU A 41 4.67 -2.63 -4.22
N ALA A 42 3.68 -2.91 -3.37
CA ALA A 42 2.38 -2.27 -3.48
C ALA A 42 2.45 -0.75 -3.33
N GLN A 43 3.26 -0.25 -2.38
CA GLN A 43 3.44 1.18 -2.18
C GLN A 43 4.10 1.84 -3.41
N LEU A 44 5.09 1.18 -4.02
CA LEU A 44 5.69 1.64 -5.28
C LEU A 44 4.64 1.68 -6.41
N TYR A 45 3.79 0.67 -6.52
CA TYR A 45 2.72 0.64 -7.53
C TYR A 45 1.64 1.69 -7.30
N ARG A 46 1.34 2.04 -6.05
CA ARG A 46 0.44 3.17 -5.75
C ARG A 46 1.02 4.49 -6.27
N ILE A 47 2.33 4.70 -6.13
CA ILE A 47 3.02 5.91 -6.63
C ILE A 47 2.98 5.95 -8.17
N GLU A 48 3.09 4.81 -8.84
CA GLU A 48 2.95 4.69 -10.30
C GLU A 48 1.50 4.75 -10.81
N GLY A 49 0.49 4.91 -9.93
CA GLY A 49 -0.93 4.90 -10.29
C GLY A 49 -1.50 3.51 -10.62
N ARG A 50 -0.73 2.44 -10.39
CA ARG A 50 -1.11 1.04 -10.64
C ARG A 50 -1.92 0.47 -9.47
N HIS A 51 -3.09 1.07 -9.25
CA HIS A 51 -3.89 0.84 -8.03
C HIS A 51 -4.43 -0.59 -7.89
N GLU A 52 -4.84 -1.25 -8.98
CA GLU A 52 -5.33 -2.64 -8.91
C GLU A 52 -4.20 -3.64 -8.58
N GLU A 53 -3.02 -3.46 -9.17
CA GLU A 53 -1.87 -4.31 -8.89
C GLU A 53 -1.36 -4.11 -7.46
N ALA A 54 -1.36 -2.86 -6.97
CA ALA A 54 -1.07 -2.56 -5.58
C ALA A 54 -2.05 -3.24 -4.62
N LEU A 55 -3.35 -3.23 -4.93
CA LEU A 55 -4.35 -3.92 -4.11
C LEU A 55 -4.06 -5.42 -4.04
N GLY A 56 -3.77 -6.07 -5.17
CA GLY A 56 -3.42 -7.49 -5.20
C GLY A 56 -2.21 -7.82 -4.32
N LEU A 57 -1.19 -6.97 -4.35
CA LEU A 57 0.01 -7.13 -3.52
C LEU A 57 -0.25 -6.88 -2.03
N LEU A 58 -1.08 -5.91 -1.68
CA LEU A 58 -1.49 -5.68 -0.29
C LEU A 58 -2.28 -6.86 0.27
N LEU A 59 -3.19 -7.44 -0.52
CA LEU A 59 -3.94 -8.62 -0.15
C LEU A 59 -3.02 -9.83 0.06
N GLU A 60 -2.01 -9.99 -0.78
CA GLU A 60 -1.00 -11.04 -0.61
C GLU A 60 -0.14 -10.80 0.65
N ALA A 61 0.22 -9.56 0.95
CA ALA A 61 0.98 -9.21 2.14
C ALA A 61 0.22 -9.59 3.43
N VAL A 62 -1.08 -9.25 3.53
CA VAL A 62 -1.89 -9.63 4.71
C VAL A 62 -2.23 -11.13 4.74
N ARG A 63 -2.28 -11.80 3.58
CA ARG A 63 -2.42 -13.27 3.51
C ARG A 63 -1.19 -13.97 4.08
N LEU A 64 0.00 -13.44 3.84
CA LEU A 64 1.28 -13.96 4.34
C LEU A 64 1.53 -13.59 5.80
N ASN A 65 1.13 -12.39 6.21
CA ASN A 65 1.23 -11.91 7.58
C ASN A 65 0.03 -11.02 7.94
N ASP A 66 -0.98 -11.60 8.58
CA ASP A 66 -2.19 -10.90 9.06
C ASP A 66 -1.89 -9.88 10.19
N GLY A 67 -0.69 -9.93 10.76
CA GLY A 67 -0.21 -8.94 11.74
C GLY A 67 0.48 -7.72 11.14
N LEU A 68 0.66 -7.65 9.81
CA LEU A 68 1.35 -6.54 9.15
C LEU A 68 0.45 -5.30 9.07
N TRP A 69 0.39 -4.54 10.17
CA TRP A 69 -0.52 -3.40 10.31
C TRP A 69 -0.36 -2.36 9.20
N GLU A 70 0.85 -2.16 8.64
CA GLU A 70 1.08 -1.21 7.54
C GLU A 70 0.26 -1.56 6.28
N ALA A 71 0.15 -2.86 5.98
CA ALA A 71 -0.66 -3.35 4.86
C ALA A 71 -2.15 -3.20 5.16
N HIS A 72 -2.58 -3.43 6.41
CA HIS A 72 -3.96 -3.19 6.82
C HIS A 72 -4.35 -1.70 6.76
N VAL A 73 -3.47 -0.77 7.15
CA VAL A 73 -3.71 0.68 6.97
C VAL A 73 -3.92 1.00 5.49
N SER A 74 -3.04 0.50 4.63
CA SER A 74 -3.11 0.76 3.19
C SER A 74 -4.38 0.15 2.55
N LEU A 75 -4.79 -1.04 2.97
CA LEU A 75 -6.05 -1.64 2.52
C LEU A 75 -7.26 -0.85 3.01
N ALA A 76 -7.25 -0.36 4.24
CA ALA A 76 -8.33 0.47 4.77
C ALA A 76 -8.53 1.75 3.93
N GLU A 77 -7.44 2.43 3.58
CA GLU A 77 -7.46 3.59 2.68
C GLU A 77 -8.01 3.23 1.29
N VAL A 78 -7.52 2.15 0.69
CA VAL A 78 -7.95 1.72 -0.65
C VAL A 78 -9.44 1.37 -0.67
N TYR A 79 -9.93 0.63 0.33
CA TYR A 79 -11.34 0.28 0.41
C TYR A 79 -12.24 1.48 0.72
N ALA A 80 -11.77 2.45 1.52
CA ALA A 80 -12.51 3.69 1.75
C ALA A 80 -12.71 4.49 0.46
N VAL A 81 -11.68 4.58 -0.39
CA VAL A 81 -11.77 5.24 -1.71
C VAL A 81 -12.70 4.48 -2.67
N ARG A 82 -12.77 3.15 -2.56
CA ARG A 82 -13.70 2.31 -3.31
C ARG A 82 -15.12 2.28 -2.72
N GLU A 83 -15.37 3.06 -1.66
CA GLU A 83 -16.64 3.10 -0.92
C GLU A 83 -17.07 1.75 -0.31
N ASP A 84 -16.16 0.78 -0.21
CA ASP A 84 -16.37 -0.45 0.56
C ASP A 84 -15.98 -0.20 2.01
N TYR A 85 -16.83 0.56 2.71
CA TYR A 85 -16.56 1.00 4.07
C TYR A 85 -16.49 -0.18 5.05
N ARG A 86 -17.25 -1.25 4.79
CA ARG A 86 -17.20 -2.46 5.61
C ARG A 86 -15.82 -3.10 5.57
N ALA A 87 -15.23 -3.25 4.38
CA ALA A 87 -13.86 -3.75 4.26
C ALA A 87 -12.86 -2.75 4.85
N ALA A 88 -13.05 -1.45 4.64
CA ALA A 88 -12.19 -0.40 5.18
C ALA A 88 -12.09 -0.49 6.71
N TRP A 89 -13.23 -0.54 7.40
CA TRP A 89 -13.29 -0.67 8.85
C TRP A 89 -12.74 -1.98 9.38
N ARG A 90 -12.95 -3.10 8.66
CA ARG A 90 -12.34 -4.38 9.02
C ARG A 90 -10.81 -4.26 9.06
N HIS A 91 -10.20 -3.71 8.01
CA HIS A 91 -8.75 -3.56 7.95
C HIS A 91 -8.24 -2.52 8.96
N ALA A 92 -8.95 -1.41 9.14
CA ALA A 92 -8.61 -0.40 10.14
C ALA A 92 -8.56 -0.97 11.56
N ARG A 93 -9.53 -1.81 11.94
CA ARG A 93 -9.55 -2.48 13.25
C ARG A 93 -8.40 -3.48 13.43
N THR A 94 -8.02 -4.20 12.38
CA THR A 94 -6.85 -5.09 12.46
C THR A 94 -5.56 -4.29 12.62
N ALA A 95 -5.40 -3.17 11.90
CA ALA A 95 -4.26 -2.28 12.08
C ALA A 95 -4.20 -1.72 13.51
N GLU A 96 -5.34 -1.35 14.08
CA GLU A 96 -5.44 -0.83 15.45
C GLU A 96 -5.02 -1.88 16.50
N ARG A 97 -5.41 -3.15 16.30
CA ARG A 97 -4.91 -4.27 17.13
C ARG A 97 -3.40 -4.46 17.01
N GLY A 98 -2.81 -4.12 15.87
CA GLY A 98 -1.36 -4.10 15.64
C GLY A 98 -0.64 -2.86 16.21
N GLY A 99 -1.36 -1.95 16.87
CA GLY A 99 -0.80 -0.76 17.50
C GLY A 99 -0.87 0.51 16.66
N ASN A 100 -1.62 0.51 15.54
CA ASN A 100 -1.77 1.69 14.69
C ASN A 100 -3.25 2.04 14.42
N SER A 101 -3.73 3.13 15.02
CA SER A 101 -5.11 3.63 14.86
C SER A 101 -5.31 4.60 13.70
N SER A 102 -4.26 4.94 12.92
CA SER A 102 -4.34 6.03 11.93
C SER A 102 -5.46 5.84 10.92
N ALA A 103 -5.68 4.59 10.47
CA ALA A 103 -6.75 4.26 9.55
C ALA A 103 -8.13 4.46 10.20
N SER A 104 -8.35 3.96 11.42
CA SER A 104 -9.66 4.11 12.08
C SER A 104 -9.93 5.57 12.46
N ASP A 105 -8.91 6.34 12.84
CA ASP A 105 -9.01 7.78 13.09
C ASP A 105 -9.37 8.55 11.82
N LEU A 106 -8.81 8.17 10.66
CA LEU A 106 -9.15 8.74 9.36
C LEU A 106 -10.62 8.46 9.01
N LEU A 107 -11.08 7.21 9.13
CA LEU A 107 -12.48 6.86 8.82
C LEU A 107 -13.48 7.63 9.70
N LYS A 108 -13.19 7.75 11.01
CA LYS A 108 -14.01 8.56 11.95
C LYS A 108 -14.02 10.04 11.56
N ARG A 109 -12.85 10.60 11.23
CA ARG A 109 -12.71 12.02 10.86
C ARG A 109 -13.57 12.39 9.65
N TYR A 110 -13.69 11.47 8.69
CA TYR A 110 -14.52 11.66 7.50
C TYR A 110 -15.97 11.18 7.69
N GLY A 111 -16.35 10.68 8.88
CA GLY A 111 -17.71 10.23 9.17
C GLY A 111 -18.15 9.02 8.35
N LEU A 112 -17.21 8.15 7.97
CA LEU A 112 -17.51 7.00 7.12
C LEU A 112 -18.23 5.90 7.91
N PRO A 113 -19.30 5.28 7.36
CA PRO A 113 -20.11 4.30 8.08
C PRO A 113 -19.32 3.00 8.34
N GLU A 114 -19.60 2.34 9.46
CA GLU A 114 -19.01 1.05 9.86
C GLU A 114 -19.59 -0.18 9.14
#